data_AF-A0A8T3R0I1-F1
#
_entry.id   AF-A0A8T3R0I1-F1
#
_cell.length_a   1.000
_cell.length_b   1.000
_cell.length_c   1.000
_cell.angle_alpha   90.00
_cell.angle_beta   90.00
_cell.angle_gamma   90.00
#
_symmetry.space_group_name_H-M   'P 1'
#
loop_
_entity.id
_entity.type
_entity.pdbx_description
1 polymer ?
#
loop_
_entity_poly.entity_id
_entity_poly.type
_entity_poly.pdbx_seq_one_letter_code
_entity_poly.pdbx_strand_id
1 'polypeptide(L)' 'ATGVFVPIVDGRRLTFSRDGDRDAPIKDAETGSTWSVTGLATAGELAGSHLEPVVAGDHFWFAWAVFQPDTEVYGLS' A
#
# COMPACT_ATOMS: atom_id res chain seq x y z
N ALA A 1 1.69 5.72 10.80
CA ALA A 1 0.57 4.81 10.50
C ALA A 1 1.00 3.94 9.33
N THR A 2 0.92 2.62 9.49
CA THR A 2 1.17 1.66 8.41
C THR A 2 -0.18 1.07 8.05
N GLY A 3 -0.63 1.24 6.81
CA GLY A 3 -1.86 0.67 6.28
C GLY A 3 -1.55 -0.28 5.14
N VAL A 4 -2.20 -1.44 5.11
CA VAL A 4 -2.17 -2.37 3.98
C VAL A 4 -3.51 -2.26 3.28
N PHE A 5 -3.51 -2.18 1.95
CA PHE A 5 -4.71 -1.97 1.16
C PHE A 5 -4.81 -3.00 0.03
N VAL A 6 -6.04 -3.37 -0.34
CA VAL A 6 -6.31 -4.14 -1.54
C VAL A 6 -6.15 -3.19 -2.75
N PRO A 7 -5.27 -3.49 -3.72
CA PRO A 7 -5.01 -2.59 -4.85
C PRO A 7 -6.06 -2.81 -5.96
N ILE A 8 -7.34 -2.76 -5.61
CA ILE A 8 -8.45 -2.98 -6.54
C ILE A 8 -9.49 -1.87 -6.33
N VAL A 9 -9.90 -1.24 -7.43
CA VAL A 9 -11.00 -0.28 -7.49
C VAL A 9 -11.89 -0.66 -8.66
N ASP A 10 -13.19 -0.78 -8.42
CA ASP A 10 -14.19 -1.16 -9.43
C ASP A 10 -13.81 -2.42 -10.24
N GLY A 11 -13.17 -3.40 -9.57
CA GLY A 11 -12.73 -4.66 -10.19
C GLY A 11 -11.44 -4.55 -11.01
N ARG A 12 -10.86 -3.35 -11.17
CA ARG A 12 -9.55 -3.15 -11.81
C ARG A 12 -8.45 -3.20 -10.76
N ARG A 13 -7.44 -4.04 -11.01
CA ARG A 13 -6.21 -4.03 -10.22
C ARG A 13 -5.34 -2.83 -10.60
N LEU A 14 -4.81 -2.13 -9.59
CA LEU A 14 -3.94 -0.98 -9.74
C LEU A 14 -2.50 -1.30 -9.36
N THR A 15 -1.57 -0.63 -10.02
CA THR A 15 -0.13 -0.74 -9.79
C THR A 15 0.39 0.61 -9.31
N PHE A 16 0.85 0.66 -8.06
CA PHE A 16 1.28 1.91 -7.43
C PHE A 16 2.79 2.12 -7.54
N SER A 17 3.19 3.35 -7.85
CA SER A 17 4.58 3.82 -7.74
C SER A 17 4.65 5.12 -6.94
N ARG A 18 5.85 5.41 -6.44
CA ARG A 18 6.20 6.70 -5.86
C ARG A 18 7.61 7.04 -6.33
N ASP A 19 7.71 7.98 -7.25
CA ASP A 19 8.98 8.38 -7.85
C ASP A 19 9.53 9.62 -7.13
N GLY A 20 10.60 9.44 -6.36
CA GLY A 20 11.28 10.51 -5.64
C GLY A 20 11.32 10.30 -4.13
N ASP A 21 11.48 11.40 -3.41
CA ASP A 21 11.66 11.40 -1.96
C ASP A 21 10.35 11.08 -1.20
N ARG A 22 10.37 11.13 0.13
CA ARG A 22 9.21 10.81 0.96
C ARG A 22 7.93 11.59 0.60
N ASP A 23 8.07 12.81 0.09
CA ASP A 23 6.98 13.72 -0.27
C ASP A 23 6.49 13.55 -1.71
N ALA A 24 7.10 12.65 -2.49
CA ALA A 24 6.64 12.36 -3.84
C ALA A 24 5.21 11.76 -3.81
N PRO A 25 4.36 12.14 -4.78
CA PRO A 25 3.00 11.64 -4.87
C PRO A 25 2.99 10.13 -5.15
N ILE A 26 2.10 9.40 -4.50
CA ILE A 26 1.79 8.02 -4.88
C ILE A 26 0.87 8.08 -6.10
N LYS A 27 1.20 7.32 -7.15
CA LYS A 27 0.39 7.26 -8.37
C LYS A 27 0.10 5.82 -8.78
N ASP A 28 -1.05 5.58 -9.37
CA ASP A 28 -1.31 4.32 -10.09
C ASP A 28 -0.96 4.44 -11.57
N ALA A 29 -0.48 3.36 -12.18
CA ALA A 29 -0.07 3.33 -13.58
C ALA A 29 -1.25 3.27 -14.56
N GLU A 30 -2.39 2.73 -14.13
CA GLU A 30 -3.54 2.42 -14.99
C GLU A 30 -4.39 3.65 -15.31
N THR A 31 -4.50 4.59 -14.38
CA THR A 31 -5.30 5.81 -14.52
C THR A 31 -4.48 7.08 -14.30
N GLY A 32 -3.28 6.97 -13.74
CA GLY A 32 -2.45 8.11 -13.38
C GLY A 32 -3.01 8.90 -12.19
N SER A 33 -3.96 8.35 -11.44
CA SER A 33 -4.55 9.03 -10.27
C SER A 33 -3.51 9.15 -9.16
N THR A 34 -3.66 10.20 -8.35
CA THR A 34 -2.78 10.48 -7.21
C THR A 34 -3.44 10.03 -5.92
N TRP A 35 -2.68 9.39 -5.04
CA TRP A 35 -3.18 8.74 -3.85
C TRP A 35 -2.49 9.27 -2.60
N SER A 36 -3.26 9.39 -1.52
CA SER A 36 -2.71 9.61 -0.18
C SER A 36 -2.21 8.30 0.42
N VAL A 37 -1.37 8.41 1.44
CA VAL A 37 -0.92 7.25 2.24
C VAL A 37 -2.06 6.51 2.96
N THR A 38 -3.23 7.14 3.09
CA THR A 38 -4.43 6.52 3.69
C THR A 38 -5.30 5.79 2.67
N GLY A 39 -4.86 5.68 1.42
CA GLY A 39 -5.60 5.00 0.35
C GLY A 39 -6.71 5.85 -0.29
N LEU A 40 -6.71 7.18 -0.11
CA LEU A 40 -7.66 8.09 -0.77
C LEU A 40 -7.06 8.61 -2.07
N ALA A 41 -7.77 8.47 -3.19
CA ALA A 41 -7.44 9.15 -4.43
C ALA A 41 -7.75 10.65 -4.32
N THR A 42 -6.72 11.50 -4.36
CA THR A 42 -6.84 12.95 -4.17
C THR A 42 -6.95 13.72 -5.49
N ALA A 43 -6.54 13.13 -6.62
CA ALA A 43 -6.63 13.74 -7.95
C ALA A 43 -6.61 12.66 -9.05
N GLY A 44 -7.07 13.01 -10.25
CA GLY A 44 -7.13 12.12 -11.42
C GLY A 44 -8.49 11.48 -11.62
N GLU A 45 -8.54 10.45 -12.47
CA GLU A 45 -9.77 9.75 -12.86
C GLU A 45 -10.52 9.17 -11.65
N LEU A 46 -9.77 8.63 -10.67
CA LEU A 46 -10.34 7.96 -9.50
C LEU A 46 -10.53 8.90 -8.31
N ALA A 47 -10.41 10.21 -8.46
CA ALA A 47 -10.52 11.17 -7.36
C ALA A 47 -11.78 10.95 -6.50
N GLY A 48 -11.59 10.87 -5.17
CA GLY A 48 -12.64 10.55 -4.20
C GLY A 48 -12.81 9.06 -3.88
N SER A 49 -12.23 8.17 -4.69
CA SER A 49 -12.22 6.74 -4.42
C SER A 49 -11.31 6.39 -3.24
N HIS A 50 -11.65 5.30 -2.55
CA HIS A 50 -10.87 4.78 -1.42
C HIS A 50 -10.46 3.33 -1.70
N LEU A 51 -9.20 3.00 -1.43
CA LEU A 51 -8.75 1.61 -1.39
C LEU A 51 -9.33 0.92 -0.16
N GLU A 52 -9.73 -0.33 -0.32
CA GLU A 52 -10.19 -1.15 0.80
C GLU A 52 -9.00 -1.47 1.72
N PRO A 53 -9.02 -1.06 3.01
CA PRO A 53 -7.99 -1.43 3.95
C PRO A 53 -8.10 -2.93 4.24
N VAL A 54 -6.98 -3.65 4.15
CA VAL A 54 -6.88 -4.98 4.72
C VAL A 54 -6.87 -4.80 6.23
N VAL A 55 -7.96 -5.18 6.89
CA VAL A 55 -7.97 -5.32 8.34
C VAL A 55 -7.02 -6.47 8.64
N ALA A 56 -5.75 -6.15 8.92
CA ALA A 56 -4.84 -7.05 9.58
C ALA A 56 -5.46 -7.30 10.96
N GLY A 57 -6.29 -8.32 11.07
CA GLY A 57 -6.71 -8.81 12.36
C GLY A 57 -5.45 -9.11 13.15
N ASP A 58 -5.39 -8.60 14.37
CA ASP A 58 -4.37 -8.85 15.40
C ASP A 58 -4.29 -10.35 15.82
N HIS A 59 -4.49 -11.28 14.89
CA HIS A 59 -4.62 -12.72 15.16
C HIS A 59 -3.62 -13.60 14.41
N PHE A 60 -2.79 -13.09 13.47
CA PHE A 60 -1.92 -13.98 12.67
C PHE A 60 -0.45 -13.56 12.52
N TRP A 61 0.07 -12.61 13.30
CA TRP A 61 1.51 -12.30 13.26
C TRP A 61 2.33 -12.94 14.40
N PHE A 62 1.72 -13.34 15.54
CA PHE A 62 2.44 -14.06 16.60
C PHE A 62 2.60 -15.57 16.33
N ALA A 63 1.83 -16.15 15.40
CA ALA A 63 1.89 -17.59 15.11
C ALA A 63 2.95 -17.98 14.06
N TRP A 64 3.64 -17.02 13.44
CA TRP A 64 4.63 -17.28 12.38
C TRP A 64 6.09 -17.04 12.79
N ALA A 65 6.35 -16.39 13.94
CA ALA A 65 7.71 -16.24 14.49
C ALA A 65 8.32 -17.58 14.97
N VAL A 66 7.54 -18.66 14.99
CA VAL A 66 8.01 -20.01 15.37
C VAL A 66 8.56 -20.79 14.16
N PHE A 67 8.36 -20.31 12.91
CA PHE A 67 8.65 -21.14 11.72
C PHE A 67 9.74 -20.62 10.77
N GLN A 68 10.30 -19.41 10.91
CA GLN A 68 11.35 -18.91 10.00
C GLN A 68 12.40 -18.05 10.74
N PRO A 69 13.41 -18.66 11.39
CA PRO A 69 14.45 -17.94 12.14
C PRO A 69 15.50 -17.20 11.27
N ASP A 70 15.50 -17.37 9.95
CA ASP A 70 16.62 -16.93 9.08
C ASP A 70 16.32 -15.68 8.23
N THR A 71 15.35 -14.84 8.60
CA THR A 71 15.16 -13.58 7.86
C THR A 71 16.13 -12.51 8.35
N GLU A 72 17.23 -12.34 7.62
CA GLU A 72 18.24 -11.32 7.86
C GLU A 72 17.79 -9.96 7.28
N VAL A 73 17.66 -8.94 8.14
CA VAL A 73 17.32 -7.57 7.75
C VAL A 73 18.61 -6.80 7.48
N TYR A 74 18.84 -6.42 6.22
CA TYR A 74 20.00 -5.61 5.83
C TYR A 74 19.63 -4.11 5.89
N GLY A 75 20.20 -3.38 6.85
CA GLY A 75 20.23 -1.92 6.85
C GLY A 75 21.58 -1.45 6.33
N LEU A 76 21.61 -0.68 5.24
CA LEU A 76 22.84 -0.01 4.80
C LEU A 76 22.93 1.37 5.45
N SER A 77 24.06 1.57 6.13
CA SER A 77 24.59 2.84 6.64
C SER A 77 24.92 3.82 5.53
#